data_AF-A0A8H5YHI4-F1
#
_entry.id   AF-A0A8H5YHI4-F1
#
_cell.length_a   1.000
_cell.length_b   1.000
_cell.length_c   1.000
_cell.angle_alpha   90.00
_cell.angle_beta   90.00
_cell.angle_gamma   90.00
#
_symmetry.space_group_name_H-M   'P 1'
#
loop_
_entity.id
_entity.type
_entity.pdbx_description
1 polymer ?
#
loop_
_entity_poly.entity_id
_entity_poly.type
_entity_poly.pdbx_seq_one_letter_code
_entity_poly.pdbx_strand_id
1 'polypeptide(L)'
;MKLVFSSALLFLGLTTAQYGGQIKVKDDGCPQFTAGEKSQPLSWVKGSNICADLSDICPDGKCFMAFQALVTGTDSRAPAKMGACPTDDCASDCQTWDVESQSNSISVDCAEFTGQHYFYLGD
;
A
#
# COMPACT_ATOMS: atom_id res chain seq x y z
N MET A 1 29.39 -2.29 -47.78
CA MET A 1 28.38 -2.91 -46.89
C MET A 1 28.34 -2.08 -45.62
N LYS A 2 27.24 -1.35 -45.36
CA LYS A 2 27.09 -0.50 -44.17
C LYS A 2 26.59 -1.37 -43.01
N LEU A 3 27.42 -1.53 -41.98
CA LEU A 3 27.07 -2.21 -40.74
C LEU A 3 26.05 -1.36 -39.98
N VAL A 4 24.83 -1.87 -39.88
CA VAL A 4 23.78 -1.30 -39.04
C VAL A 4 23.99 -1.84 -37.62
N PHE A 5 24.61 -1.03 -36.75
CA PHE A 5 24.57 -1.26 -35.31
C PHE A 5 23.20 -0.80 -34.80
N SER A 6 22.21 -1.69 -34.79
CA SER A 6 20.98 -1.46 -34.04
C SER A 6 21.28 -1.77 -32.57
N SER A 7 21.56 -0.72 -31.80
CA SER A 7 21.48 -0.74 -30.35
C SER A 7 20.04 -1.08 -29.95
N ALA A 8 19.77 -2.36 -29.69
CA ALA A 8 18.50 -2.76 -29.11
C ALA A 8 18.45 -2.22 -27.68
N LEU A 9 17.54 -1.29 -27.46
CA LEU A 9 17.27 -0.66 -26.18
C LEU A 9 17.06 -1.74 -25.11
N LEU A 10 17.85 -1.66 -24.05
CA LEU A 10 17.54 -2.27 -22.76
C LEU A 10 16.15 -1.80 -22.35
N PHE A 11 15.21 -2.75 -22.27
CA PHE A 11 13.91 -2.53 -21.64
C PHE A 11 14.16 -2.15 -20.17
N LEU A 12 14.03 -0.86 -19.88
CA LEU A 12 14.05 -0.33 -18.52
C LEU A 12 12.79 -0.79 -17.79
N GLY A 13 12.99 -1.77 -16.91
CA GLY A 13 12.25 -2.02 -15.67
C GLY A 13 10.75 -1.73 -15.65
N LEU A 14 9.96 -2.76 -16.00
CA LEU A 14 8.66 -2.91 -15.37
C LEU A 14 8.92 -3.22 -13.89
N THR A 15 8.83 -2.24 -13.00
CA THR A 15 8.67 -2.54 -11.56
C THR A 15 7.29 -3.17 -11.42
N THR A 16 7.21 -4.49 -11.59
CA THR A 16 6.00 -5.23 -11.29
C THR A 16 5.76 -5.08 -9.79
N ALA A 17 4.57 -4.57 -9.43
CA ALA A 17 4.15 -4.49 -8.04
C ALA A 17 4.43 -5.84 -7.35
N GLN A 18 5.13 -5.82 -6.21
CA GLN A 18 5.33 -7.03 -5.42
C GLN A 18 4.01 -7.45 -4.77
N TYR A 19 3.22 -6.48 -4.33
CA TYR A 19 1.91 -6.71 -3.73
C TYR A 19 0.84 -5.85 -4.41
N GLY A 20 -0.31 -6.48 -4.70
CA GLY A 20 -1.52 -5.83 -5.17
C GLY A 20 -2.69 -6.16 -4.26
N GLY A 21 -3.49 -5.16 -3.87
CA GLY A 21 -4.53 -5.36 -2.86
C GLY A 21 -5.57 -4.26 -2.77
N GLN A 22 -6.32 -4.28 -1.68
CA GLN A 22 -7.31 -3.28 -1.35
C GLN A 22 -7.18 -2.82 0.09
N ILE A 23 -7.39 -1.53 0.26
CA ILE A 23 -7.62 -0.87 1.52
C ILE A 23 -9.13 -0.74 1.69
N LYS A 24 -9.66 -1.06 2.87
CA LYS A 24 -11.07 -0.92 3.24
C LYS A 24 -11.18 0.04 4.42
N VAL A 25 -12.19 0.91 4.43
CA VAL A 25 -12.39 1.89 5.52
C VAL A 25 -13.85 1.99 5.98
N LYS A 26 -14.05 2.28 7.26
CA LYS A 26 -15.33 2.59 7.91
C LYS A 26 -15.16 3.70 8.94
N ASP A 27 -16.25 4.40 9.22
CA ASP A 27 -16.24 5.47 10.22
C ASP A 27 -16.36 4.88 11.64
N ASP A 28 -17.02 3.73 11.82
CA ASP A 28 -17.12 3.00 13.09
C ASP A 28 -16.71 1.52 12.99
N GLY A 29 -15.75 1.11 13.83
CA GLY A 29 -15.29 -0.27 13.95
C GLY A 29 -14.52 -0.83 12.74
N CYS A 30 -13.81 -1.93 12.98
CA CYS A 30 -12.92 -2.52 11.99
C CYS A 30 -13.67 -2.98 10.73
N PRO A 31 -13.28 -2.51 9.53
CA PRO A 31 -13.85 -2.98 8.28
C PRO A 31 -13.72 -4.49 8.14
N GLN A 32 -14.69 -5.11 7.48
CA GLN A 32 -14.59 -6.51 7.07
C GLN A 32 -14.33 -6.53 5.56
N PHE A 33 -13.62 -7.55 5.07
CA PHE A 33 -13.44 -7.78 3.63
C PHE A 33 -14.69 -8.41 3.01
N THR A 34 -15.83 -7.76 3.22
CA THR A 34 -17.14 -8.08 2.64
C THR A 34 -17.51 -7.04 1.58
N ALA A 35 -18.73 -7.11 1.03
CA ALA A 35 -19.24 -6.10 0.11
C ALA A 35 -19.88 -4.93 0.90
N GLY A 36 -19.63 -3.68 0.47
CA GLY A 36 -20.29 -2.48 1.00
C GLY A 36 -19.33 -1.43 1.58
N GLU A 37 -18.06 -1.76 1.80
CA GLU A 37 -17.03 -0.86 2.32
C GLU A 37 -16.41 0.04 1.25
N LYS A 38 -16.12 1.30 1.63
CA LYS A 38 -15.28 2.21 0.83
C LYS A 38 -13.91 1.58 0.66
N SER A 39 -13.33 1.65 -0.54
CA SER A 39 -12.03 1.02 -0.80
C SER A 39 -11.20 1.70 -1.86
N GLN A 40 -9.88 1.53 -1.73
CA GLN A 40 -8.88 2.04 -2.66
C GLN A 40 -7.90 0.91 -3.02
N PRO A 41 -7.52 0.76 -4.30
CA PRO A 41 -6.51 -0.21 -4.70
C PRO A 41 -5.14 0.18 -4.14
N LEU A 42 -4.33 -0.83 -3.87
CA LEU A 42 -2.94 -0.68 -3.48
C LEU A 42 -2.04 -1.44 -4.44
N SER A 43 -0.89 -0.83 -4.76
CA SER A 43 0.25 -1.48 -5.40
C SER A 43 1.52 -1.08 -4.67
N TRP A 44 2.24 -2.04 -4.07
CA TRP A 44 3.50 -1.79 -3.37
C TRP A 44 4.70 -2.42 -4.05
N VAL A 45 5.80 -1.66 -4.06
CA VAL A 45 7.08 -2.10 -4.59
C VAL A 45 8.17 -2.10 -3.52
N LYS A 46 9.00 -3.16 -3.50
CA LYS A 46 10.08 -3.27 -2.52
C LYS A 46 11.06 -2.10 -2.61
N GLY A 47 11.42 -1.57 -1.45
CA GLY A 47 12.36 -0.45 -1.31
C GLY A 47 11.69 0.91 -1.54
N SER A 48 10.37 0.95 -1.59
CA SER A 48 9.58 2.18 -1.58
C SER A 48 8.67 2.22 -0.35
N ASN A 49 8.50 3.42 0.20
CA ASN A 49 7.43 3.73 1.13
C ASN A 49 6.32 4.40 0.32
N ILE A 50 5.08 4.02 0.57
CA ILE A 50 3.89 4.64 -0.02
C ILE A 50 3.26 5.52 1.03
N CYS A 51 3.01 6.78 0.69
CA CYS A 51 2.14 7.68 1.45
C CYS A 51 1.02 8.14 0.52
N ALA A 52 -0.09 7.40 0.55
CA ALA A 52 -1.21 7.61 -0.35
C ALA A 52 -2.33 8.38 0.36
N ASP A 53 -2.83 9.43 -0.28
CA ASP A 53 -3.99 10.15 0.20
C ASP A 53 -5.24 9.24 0.20
N LEU A 54 -5.98 9.26 1.31
CA LEU A 54 -7.24 8.56 1.53
C LEU A 54 -8.40 9.53 1.74
N SER A 55 -8.23 10.84 1.57
CA SER A 55 -9.26 11.86 1.83
C SER A 55 -10.59 11.58 1.12
N ASP A 56 -10.56 10.90 -0.03
CA ASP A 56 -11.77 10.46 -0.76
C ASP A 56 -12.59 9.39 -0.01
N ILE A 57 -11.94 8.54 0.79
CA ILE A 57 -12.59 7.42 1.50
C ILE A 57 -12.62 7.60 3.02
N CYS A 58 -11.71 8.40 3.58
CA CYS A 58 -11.60 8.77 4.99
C CYS A 58 -11.45 10.31 5.11
N PRO A 59 -12.50 11.09 4.78
CA PRO A 59 -12.42 12.55 4.63
C PRO A 59 -12.19 13.32 5.92
N ASP A 60 -12.52 12.75 7.07
CA ASP A 60 -12.30 13.35 8.40
C ASP A 60 -10.99 12.88 9.06
N GLY A 61 -10.30 11.93 8.42
CA GLY A 61 -9.03 11.37 8.91
C GLY A 61 -9.23 10.53 10.18
N LYS A 62 -10.49 10.27 10.52
CA LYS A 62 -10.95 9.53 11.69
C LYS A 62 -11.76 8.35 11.18
N CYS A 63 -11.07 7.25 10.93
CA CYS A 63 -11.67 6.05 10.38
C CYS A 63 -10.94 4.80 10.89
N PHE A 64 -11.65 3.70 10.87
CA PHE A 64 -11.08 2.37 11.02
C PHE A 64 -10.75 1.82 9.65
N MET A 65 -9.57 1.22 9.54
CA MET A 65 -9.02 0.71 8.30
C MET A 65 -8.66 -0.76 8.43
N ALA A 66 -8.92 -1.51 7.36
CA ALA A 66 -8.39 -2.84 7.18
C ALA A 66 -7.62 -2.89 5.85
N PHE A 67 -6.55 -3.66 5.83
CA PHE A 67 -5.65 -3.79 4.70
C PHE A 67 -5.45 -5.27 4.34
N GLN A 68 -5.55 -5.59 3.06
CA GLN A 68 -5.19 -6.91 2.53
C GLN A 68 -4.59 -6.78 1.13
N ALA A 69 -3.46 -7.46 0.91
CA ALA A 69 -2.86 -7.58 -0.42
C ALA A 69 -2.29 -8.97 -0.66
N LEU A 70 -2.18 -9.33 -1.94
CA LEU A 70 -1.61 -10.59 -2.41
C LEU A 70 -0.30 -10.32 -3.16
N VAL A 71 0.63 -11.26 -3.09
CA VAL A 71 1.87 -11.22 -3.88
C VAL A 71 1.51 -11.31 -5.37
N THR A 72 1.89 -10.29 -6.13
CA THR A 72 1.72 -10.21 -7.59
C THR A 72 3.05 -10.27 -8.34
N GLY A 73 4.17 -10.02 -7.66
CA GLY A 73 5.52 -10.06 -8.22
C GLY A 73 6.26 -11.37 -7.93
N THR A 74 7.51 -11.44 -8.37
CA THR A 74 8.41 -12.60 -8.09
C THR A 74 9.16 -12.47 -6.77
N ASP A 75 9.18 -11.29 -6.17
CA ASP A 75 9.77 -11.01 -4.86
C ASP A 75 8.65 -11.02 -3.81
N SER A 76 8.80 -11.89 -2.80
CA SER A 76 7.80 -12.14 -1.74
C SER A 76 8.11 -11.40 -0.43
N ARG A 77 9.07 -10.48 -0.43
CA ARG A 77 9.37 -9.68 0.76
C ARG A 77 8.26 -8.65 0.97
N ALA A 78 7.58 -8.77 2.09
CA ALA A 78 6.51 -7.87 2.52
C ALA A 78 7.06 -6.55 3.06
N PRO A 79 6.29 -5.45 2.98
CA PRO A 79 6.51 -4.28 3.84
C PRO A 79 6.39 -4.70 5.31
N ALA A 80 7.19 -4.10 6.19
CA ALA A 80 7.12 -4.38 7.62
C ALA A 80 5.97 -3.66 8.32
N LYS A 81 5.59 -2.49 7.81
CA LYS A 81 4.74 -1.52 8.51
C LYS A 81 3.64 -0.97 7.62
N MET A 82 2.44 -0.87 8.18
CA MET A 82 1.33 -0.07 7.66
C MET A 82 1.10 1.09 8.63
N GLY A 83 0.64 2.24 8.16
CA GLY A 83 0.51 3.39 9.04
C GLY A 83 -0.41 4.48 8.57
N ALA A 84 -0.54 5.48 9.44
CA ALA A 84 -1.26 6.72 9.22
C ALA A 84 -0.28 7.89 9.36
N CYS A 85 -0.07 8.63 8.27
CA CYS A 85 0.82 9.79 8.24
C CYS A 85 0.02 11.10 8.31
N PRO A 86 0.57 12.15 8.96
CA PRO A 86 -0.05 13.47 9.00
C PRO A 86 0.02 14.19 7.64
N THR A 87 0.97 13.82 6.78
CA THR A 87 1.21 14.41 5.46
C THR A 87 1.55 13.33 4.44
N ASP A 88 1.74 13.72 3.18
CA ASP A 88 2.24 12.88 2.08
C ASP A 88 3.74 12.53 2.19
N ASP A 89 4.45 13.06 3.18
CA ASP A 89 5.86 12.73 3.45
C ASP A 89 5.98 11.53 4.38
N CYS A 90 6.44 10.39 3.82
CA CYS A 90 6.69 9.15 4.55
C CYS A 90 7.83 9.20 5.56
N ALA A 91 8.59 10.30 5.63
CA ALA A 91 9.58 10.54 6.69
C ALA A 91 8.98 11.22 7.93
N SER A 92 7.70 11.59 7.90
CA SER A 92 7.00 12.17 9.05
C SER A 92 6.83 11.18 10.20
N ASP A 93 6.43 11.69 11.37
CA ASP A 93 6.09 10.87 12.54
C ASP A 93 4.74 10.16 12.33
N CYS A 94 4.77 9.09 11.54
CA CYS A 94 3.58 8.30 11.21
C CYS A 94 3.29 7.28 12.31
N GLN A 95 2.00 7.13 12.66
CA GLN A 95 1.57 6.03 13.51
C GLN A 95 1.62 4.74 12.69
N THR A 96 2.25 3.67 13.20
CA THR A 96 2.43 2.43 12.45
C THR A 96 1.99 1.19 13.22
N TRP A 97 1.61 0.17 12.45
CA TRP A 97 1.24 -1.17 12.87
C TRP A 97 2.08 -2.19 12.11
N ASP A 98 2.39 -3.30 12.77
CA ASP A 98 3.07 -4.43 12.10
C ASP A 98 2.16 -5.04 11.05
N VAL A 99 2.70 -5.27 9.87
CA VAL A 99 2.02 -6.01 8.81
C VAL A 99 2.16 -7.49 9.08
N GLU A 100 1.03 -8.19 9.17
CA GLU A 100 1.04 -9.64 9.19
C GLU A 100 1.30 -10.18 7.79
N SER A 101 2.22 -11.14 7.67
CA SER A 101 2.51 -11.81 6.41
C SER A 101 2.23 -13.30 6.51
N GLN A 102 1.47 -13.83 5.55
CA GLN A 102 1.14 -15.25 5.47
C GLN A 102 1.34 -15.75 4.05
N SER A 103 2.37 -16.58 3.81
CA SER A 103 2.68 -17.26 2.54
C SER A 103 2.73 -16.36 1.29
N ASN A 104 1.59 -15.91 0.80
CA ASN A 104 1.39 -15.08 -0.38
C ASN A 104 0.49 -13.86 -0.14
N SER A 105 0.15 -13.55 1.11
CA SER A 105 -0.66 -12.39 1.48
C SER A 105 -0.01 -11.57 2.59
N ILE A 106 -0.45 -10.32 2.66
CA ILE A 106 -0.20 -9.43 3.77
C ILE A 106 -1.50 -8.78 4.22
N SER A 107 -1.63 -8.52 5.50
CA SER A 107 -2.83 -7.89 6.05
C SER A 107 -2.56 -7.10 7.33
N VAL A 108 -3.48 -6.17 7.59
CA VAL A 108 -3.75 -5.61 8.90
C VAL A 108 -5.26 -5.60 9.05
N ASP A 109 -5.76 -6.33 10.03
CA ASP A 109 -7.21 -6.54 10.19
C ASP A 109 -7.93 -5.30 10.73
N CYS A 110 -7.22 -4.46 11.49
CA CYS A 110 -7.77 -3.23 12.01
C CYS A 110 -6.70 -2.22 12.44
N ALA A 111 -6.80 -1.00 11.93
CA ALA A 111 -6.05 0.17 12.37
C ALA A 111 -7.00 1.36 12.54
N GLU A 112 -6.81 2.14 13.59
CA GLU A 112 -7.58 3.37 13.83
C GLU A 112 -6.73 4.58 13.41
N PHE A 113 -7.24 5.36 12.47
CA PHE A 113 -6.66 6.64 12.06
C PHE A 113 -7.29 7.74 12.90
N THR A 114 -6.48 8.66 13.43
CA THR A 114 -6.89 9.69 14.39
C THR A 114 -6.48 11.09 13.93
N GLY A 115 -7.12 11.57 12.87
CA GLY A 115 -6.82 12.86 12.22
C GLY A 115 -5.74 12.79 11.14
N GLN A 116 -5.51 11.60 10.56
CA GLN A 116 -4.57 11.38 9.46
C GLN A 116 -5.33 10.95 8.21
N HIS A 117 -4.92 11.44 7.04
CA HIS A 117 -5.51 11.06 5.76
C HIS A 117 -4.54 10.32 4.85
N TYR A 118 -3.28 10.16 5.25
CA TYR A 118 -2.28 9.52 4.41
C TYR A 118 -2.02 8.11 4.90
N PHE A 119 -2.28 7.14 4.05
CA PHE A 119 -1.93 5.74 4.25
C PHE A 119 -0.43 5.54 4.04
N TYR A 120 0.26 5.06 5.06
CA TYR A 120 1.64 4.61 4.96
C TYR A 120 1.72 3.09 4.72
N LEU A 121 2.63 2.67 3.84
CA LEU A 121 3.07 1.29 3.74
C LEU A 121 4.52 1.22 3.32
N GLY A 122 5.35 0.55 4.13
CA GLY A 122 6.78 0.54 3.94
C GLY A 122 7.51 -0.32 4.98
N ASP A 123 8.81 -0.11 5.07
CA ASP A 123 9.68 -0.76 6.07
C ASP A 123 9.83 0.09 7.33
#